data_AF-E0UC51-F1
#
_entry.id   AF-E0UC51-F1
#
_cell.length_a   1.000
_cell.length_b   1.000
_cell.length_c   1.000
_cell.angle_alpha   90.00
_cell.angle_beta   90.00
_cell.angle_gamma   90.00
#
_symmetry.space_group_name_H-M   'P 1'
#
loop_
_entity.id
_entity.type
_entity.pdbx_description
1 polymer ?
#
loop_
_entity_poly.entity_id
_entity_poly.type
_entity_poly.pdbx_seq_one_letter_code
_entity_poly.pdbx_strand_id
1 'polypeptide(L)'
;MKAPPLIKSNPEIPLHRQGEIRQHFPNQAWNELTIRYYDSVEDVGYEYYTQKVLSACHQDESVRYLEPFISFVRLGESLILSEDGCVIYDNEKNDDSCTETGPFWWITAK
;
A
#
# COMPACT_ATOMS: atom_id res chain seq x y z
N MET A 1 6.72 19.16 0.00
CA MET A 1 5.81 18.22 0.70
C MET A 1 5.63 17.03 -0.21
N LYS A 2 5.96 15.82 0.24
CA LYS A 2 5.69 14.57 -0.51
C LYS A 2 4.18 14.46 -0.70
N ALA A 3 3.73 14.01 -1.87
CA ALA A 3 2.32 13.78 -2.15
C ALA A 3 1.71 12.84 -1.09
N PRO A 4 0.38 12.85 -0.85
CA PRO A 4 -0.23 11.84 -0.01
C PRO A 4 0.19 10.45 -0.52
N PRO A 5 0.68 9.56 0.36
CA PRO A 5 1.29 8.27 -0.03
C PRO A 5 0.30 7.37 -0.79
N LEU A 6 -0.99 7.48 -0.48
CA LEU A 6 -2.03 6.77 -1.18
C LEU A 6 -2.51 7.61 -2.37
N ILE A 7 -2.26 7.11 -3.58
CA ILE A 7 -2.78 7.75 -4.80
C ILE A 7 -4.31 7.66 -4.80
N LYS A 8 -4.84 6.47 -4.47
CA LYS A 8 -6.28 6.24 -4.46
C LYS A 8 -6.68 5.09 -3.54
N SER A 9 -7.72 5.34 -2.73
CA SER A 9 -8.45 4.32 -1.97
C SER A 9 -9.60 3.77 -2.82
N ASN A 10 -9.76 2.44 -2.86
CA ASN A 10 -10.70 1.72 -3.70
C ASN A 10 -10.70 2.16 -5.18
N PRO A 11 -9.53 2.20 -5.84
CA PRO A 11 -9.47 2.35 -7.29
C PRO A 11 -10.17 1.18 -7.99
N GLU A 12 -10.73 1.45 -9.16
CA GLU A 12 -11.13 0.38 -10.06
C GLU A 12 -9.90 -0.39 -10.53
N ILE A 13 -10.03 -1.71 -10.54
CA ILE A 13 -8.97 -2.61 -11.01
C ILE A 13 -9.30 -2.99 -12.44
N PRO A 14 -8.34 -2.89 -13.38
CA PRO A 14 -8.56 -3.25 -14.77
C PRO A 14 -9.16 -4.66 -14.90
N LEU A 15 -10.16 -4.83 -15.77
CA LEU A 15 -10.90 -6.09 -15.93
C LEU A 15 -9.97 -7.29 -16.18
N HIS A 16 -8.88 -7.08 -16.93
CA HIS A 16 -7.90 -8.14 -17.25
C HIS A 16 -7.10 -8.60 -16.02
N ARG A 17 -7.02 -7.81 -14.95
CA ARG A 17 -6.36 -8.13 -13.66
C ARG A 17 -7.31 -8.68 -12.62
N GLN A 18 -8.62 -8.47 -12.76
CA GLN A 18 -9.60 -8.96 -11.81
C GLN A 18 -9.57 -10.49 -11.64
N GLY A 19 -9.12 -11.22 -12.67
CA GLY A 19 -8.91 -12.67 -12.60
C GLY A 19 -7.87 -13.08 -11.56
N GLU A 20 -6.76 -12.34 -11.43
CA GLU A 20 -5.70 -12.61 -10.44
C GLU A 20 -6.25 -12.47 -9.01
N ILE A 21 -7.09 -11.45 -8.77
CA ILE A 21 -7.73 -11.23 -7.47
C ILE A 21 -8.66 -12.38 -7.12
N ARG A 22 -9.42 -12.89 -8.10
CA ARG A 22 -10.33 -14.02 -7.88
C ARG A 22 -9.60 -15.33 -7.59
N GLN A 23 -8.35 -15.47 -7.99
CA GLN A 23 -7.53 -16.62 -7.60
C GLN A 23 -7.13 -16.54 -6.12
N HIS A 24 -6.79 -15.35 -5.62
CA HIS A 24 -6.43 -15.13 -4.22
C HIS A 24 -7.65 -15.07 -3.29
N PHE A 25 -8.76 -14.49 -3.76
CA PHE A 25 -10.00 -14.28 -3.00
C PHE A 25 -11.22 -14.89 -3.71
N PRO A 26 -11.31 -16.23 -3.82
CA PRO A 26 -12.36 -16.89 -4.62
C PRO A 26 -13.76 -16.71 -4.05
N ASN A 27 -13.89 -16.60 -2.73
CA ASN A 27 -15.19 -16.61 -2.03
C ASN A 27 -15.60 -15.24 -1.45
N GLN A 28 -14.77 -14.20 -1.59
CA GLN A 28 -15.06 -12.89 -1.02
C GLN A 28 -15.73 -11.97 -2.05
N ALA A 29 -16.73 -11.22 -1.63
CA ALA A 29 -17.35 -10.23 -2.48
C ALA A 29 -16.44 -9.00 -2.66
N TRP A 30 -16.55 -8.27 -3.78
CA TRP A 30 -15.68 -7.11 -4.05
C TRP A 30 -15.79 -6.02 -2.97
N ASN A 31 -16.95 -5.87 -2.35
CA ASN A 31 -17.20 -4.94 -1.25
C ASN A 31 -16.60 -5.40 0.09
N GLU A 32 -16.19 -6.66 0.21
CA GLU A 32 -15.49 -7.22 1.37
C GLU A 32 -13.97 -7.09 1.25
N LEU A 33 -13.48 -6.63 0.09
CA LEU A 33 -12.07 -6.36 -0.14
C LEU A 33 -11.75 -4.89 0.18
N THR A 34 -10.56 -4.67 0.73
CA THR A 34 -9.92 -3.36 0.80
C THR A 34 -8.92 -3.28 -0.33
N ILE A 35 -9.09 -2.31 -1.23
CA ILE A 35 -8.20 -2.12 -2.38
C ILE A 35 -7.50 -0.78 -2.23
N ARG A 36 -6.18 -0.79 -2.25
CA ARG A 36 -5.35 0.41 -2.18
C ARG A 36 -4.38 0.45 -3.34
N TYR A 37 -4.08 1.63 -3.85
CA TYR A 37 -3.14 1.79 -4.96
C TYR A 37 -2.07 2.81 -4.62
N TYR A 38 -0.82 2.36 -4.76
CA TYR A 38 0.38 3.02 -4.32
C TYR A 38 1.33 3.21 -5.51
N ASP A 39 2.15 4.27 -5.46
CA ASP A 39 3.20 4.53 -6.46
C ASP A 39 4.43 3.65 -6.17
N SER A 40 4.64 3.31 -4.89
CA SER A 40 5.75 2.49 -4.43
C SER A 40 5.48 1.82 -3.08
N VAL A 41 6.28 0.80 -2.74
CA VAL A 41 6.20 0.15 -1.42
C VAL A 41 6.59 1.11 -0.29
N GLU A 42 7.43 2.10 -0.57
CA GLU A 42 7.76 3.16 0.39
C GLU A 42 6.51 3.89 0.89
N ASP A 43 5.54 4.12 0.00
CA ASP A 43 4.31 4.83 0.33
C ASP A 43 3.43 4.05 1.31
N VAL A 44 3.44 2.72 1.24
CA VAL A 44 2.75 1.86 2.21
C VAL A 44 3.32 2.07 3.61
N GLY A 45 4.65 2.03 3.73
CA GLY A 45 5.33 2.26 5.01
C GLY A 45 5.10 3.66 5.56
N TYR A 46 5.17 4.68 4.69
CA TYR A 46 4.93 6.07 5.07
C TYR A 46 3.47 6.31 5.50
N GLU A 47 2.50 5.73 4.79
CA GLU A 47 1.08 5.80 5.19
C GLU A 47 0.86 5.15 6.56
N TYR A 48 1.42 3.96 6.81
CA TYR A 48 1.29 3.30 8.10
C TYR A 48 1.88 4.14 9.23
N TYR A 49 3.08 4.68 9.04
CA TYR A 49 3.71 5.51 10.06
C TYR A 49 2.88 6.77 10.36
N THR A 50 2.42 7.46 9.33
CA THR A 50 1.64 8.70 9.50
C THR A 50 0.24 8.45 10.07
N GLN A 51 -0.47 7.43 9.60
CA GLN A 51 -1.86 7.20 9.97
C GLN A 51 -2.02 6.33 11.22
N LYS A 52 -1.09 5.40 11.48
CA LYS A 52 -1.17 4.48 12.62
C LYS A 52 -0.22 4.88 13.73
N VAL A 53 1.07 5.02 13.45
CA VAL A 53 2.09 5.26 14.48
C VAL A 53 1.94 6.67 15.08
N LEU A 54 1.97 7.72 14.25
CA LEU A 54 1.83 9.10 14.75
C LEU A 54 0.46 9.36 15.39
N SER A 55 -0.59 8.72 14.90
CA SER A 55 -1.93 8.83 15.50
C SER A 55 -1.99 8.17 16.88
N ALA A 56 -1.43 6.96 17.01
CA ALA A 56 -1.39 6.24 18.29
C ALA A 56 -0.47 6.92 19.32
N CYS A 57 0.66 7.47 18.88
CA CYS A 57 1.67 8.09 19.72
C CYS A 57 1.59 9.62 19.76
N HIS A 58 0.41 10.21 19.52
CA HIS A 58 0.24 11.67 19.36
C HIS A 58 0.74 12.52 20.55
N GLN A 59 0.89 11.93 21.75
CA GLN A 59 1.39 12.59 22.95
C GLN A 59 2.93 12.61 23.05
N ASP A 60 3.62 11.80 22.24
CA ASP A 60 5.07 11.70 22.24
C ASP A 60 5.66 12.43 21.02
N GLU A 61 6.09 13.66 21.26
CA GLU A 61 6.71 14.50 20.24
C GLU A 61 8.00 13.88 19.68
N SER A 62 8.68 13.02 20.46
CA SER A 62 9.91 12.36 20.01
C SER A 62 9.67 11.45 18.81
N VAL A 63 8.48 10.86 18.71
CA VAL A 63 8.12 9.98 17.61
C VAL A 63 8.17 10.73 16.28
N ARG A 64 7.80 12.01 16.23
CA ARG A 64 7.87 12.81 14.99
C ARG A 64 9.29 12.94 14.45
N TYR A 65 10.30 12.93 15.33
CA TYR A 65 11.70 13.01 14.93
C TYR A 65 12.29 11.68 14.48
N LEU A 66 11.54 10.57 14.56
CA LEU A 66 11.99 9.27 14.09
C LEU A 66 11.90 9.11 12.56
N GLU A 67 11.07 9.93 11.89
CA GLU A 67 10.82 9.84 10.45
C GLU A 67 12.10 9.68 9.59
N PRO A 68 13.19 10.47 9.80
CA PRO A 68 14.41 10.34 9.00
C PRO A 68 15.19 9.03 9.23
N PHE A 69 14.92 8.32 10.31
CA PHE A 69 15.60 7.08 10.69
C PHE A 69 14.83 5.83 10.27
N ILE A 70 13.61 5.98 9.75
CA ILE A 70 12.77 4.87 9.34
C ILE A 70 13.04 4.53 7.87
N SER A 71 13.34 3.27 7.59
CA SER A 71 13.28 2.76 6.23
C SER A 71 11.83 2.44 5.87
N PHE A 72 11.16 3.36 5.18
CA PHE A 72 9.76 3.18 4.77
C PHE A 72 9.56 2.06 3.75
N VAL A 73 10.56 1.79 2.92
CA VAL A 73 10.56 0.61 2.04
C VAL A 73 10.48 -0.68 2.87
N ARG A 74 11.39 -0.87 3.83
CA ARG A 74 11.39 -2.08 4.68
C ARG A 74 10.13 -2.20 5.51
N LEU A 75 9.61 -1.09 6.02
CA LEU A 75 8.36 -1.07 6.75
C LEU A 75 7.18 -1.49 5.86
N GLY A 76 7.09 -0.93 4.65
CA GLY A 76 6.07 -1.28 3.67
C GLY A 76 6.12 -2.74 3.24
N GLU A 77 7.31 -3.27 2.93
CA GLU A 77 7.52 -4.69 2.61
C GLU A 77 7.05 -5.58 3.75
N SER A 78 7.43 -5.24 4.99
CA SER A 78 7.05 -6.01 6.17
C SER A 78 5.54 -6.02 6.40
N LEU A 79 4.86 -4.90 6.16
CA LEU A 79 3.41 -4.79 6.28
C LEU A 79 2.69 -5.66 5.24
N ILE A 80 3.08 -5.53 3.97
CA ILE A 80 2.52 -6.34 2.87
C ILE A 80 2.68 -7.84 3.16
N LEU A 81 3.84 -8.25 3.65
CA LEU A 81 4.13 -9.66 3.96
C LEU A 81 3.44 -10.16 5.24
N SER A 82 3.03 -9.25 6.14
CA SER A 82 2.38 -9.60 7.40
C SER A 82 0.87 -9.80 7.28
N GLU A 83 0.25 -9.25 6.23
CA GLU A 83 -1.19 -9.33 6.00
C GLU A 83 -1.51 -10.43 4.97
N ASP A 84 -2.65 -11.10 5.16
CA ASP A 84 -3.17 -12.05 4.16
C ASP A 84 -3.80 -11.24 3.02
N GLY A 85 -2.98 -10.98 2.01
CA GLY A 85 -3.27 -10.08 0.91
C GLY A 85 -2.65 -10.51 -0.42
N CYS A 86 -2.96 -9.79 -1.49
CA CYS A 86 -2.25 -9.91 -2.75
C CYS A 86 -1.79 -8.55 -3.29
N VAL A 87 -0.70 -8.59 -4.05
CA VAL A 87 -0.13 -7.43 -4.74
C VAL A 87 -0.22 -7.67 -6.24
N ILE A 88 -0.75 -6.69 -6.96
CA ILE A 88 -0.85 -6.71 -8.42
C ILE A 88 -0.17 -5.47 -8.97
N TYR A 89 0.86 -5.66 -9.79
CA TYR A 89 1.63 -4.57 -10.38
C TYR A 89 0.92 -3.94 -11.58
N ASP A 90 0.96 -2.62 -11.65
CA ASP A 90 0.46 -1.84 -12.79
C ASP A 90 1.53 -1.72 -13.87
N ASN A 91 1.64 -2.79 -14.66
CA ASN A 91 2.61 -2.89 -15.76
C ASN A 91 2.38 -1.87 -16.89
N GLU A 92 1.22 -1.21 -16.96
CA GLU A 92 0.95 -0.19 -17.99
C GLU A 92 1.60 1.16 -17.65
N LYS A 93 1.83 1.42 -16.36
CA LYS A 93 2.52 2.63 -15.88
C LYS A 93 3.96 2.39 -15.42
N ASN A 94 4.36 1.14 -15.34
CA ASN A 94 5.67 0.76 -14.82
C ASN A 94 6.82 1.21 -15.74
N ASP A 95 6.56 1.39 -17.04
CA ASP A 95 7.55 1.88 -18.01
C ASP A 95 7.98 3.34 -17.77
N ASP A 96 7.17 4.14 -17.06
CA ASP A 96 7.46 5.57 -16.81
C ASP A 96 8.03 5.85 -15.39
N SER A 97 7.93 4.90 -14.44
CA SER A 97 8.34 5.11 -13.05
C SER A 97 9.60 4.30 -12.69
N CYS A 98 10.75 4.97 -12.55
CA CYS A 98 11.98 4.40 -11.99
C CYS A 98 11.89 4.19 -10.46
N THR A 99 10.88 3.48 -9.97
CA THR A 99 10.82 3.03 -8.57
C THR A 99 11.19 1.55 -8.49
N GLU A 100 11.80 1.09 -7.39
CA GLU A 100 12.24 -0.32 -7.25
C GLU A 100 11.08 -1.33 -7.39
N THR A 101 9.83 -0.89 -7.22
CA THR A 101 8.65 -1.77 -7.21
C THR A 101 7.55 -1.37 -8.19
N GLY A 102 7.61 -0.18 -8.81
CA GLY A 102 6.51 0.33 -9.65
C GLY A 102 5.21 0.61 -8.88
N PRO A 103 4.20 1.20 -9.53
CA PRO A 103 2.87 1.33 -8.99
C PRO A 103 2.15 -0.03 -8.90
N PHE A 104 1.35 -0.23 -7.87
CA PHE A 104 0.63 -1.49 -7.64
C PHE A 104 -0.65 -1.31 -6.84
N TRP A 105 -1.55 -2.29 -6.99
CA TRP A 105 -2.67 -2.51 -6.09
C TRP A 105 -2.26 -3.45 -4.97
N TRP A 106 -2.52 -3.04 -3.73
CA TRP A 106 -2.50 -3.91 -2.56
C TRP A 106 -3.94 -4.21 -2.15
N ILE A 107 -4.30 -5.49 -2.17
CA ILE A 107 -5.65 -5.96 -1.84
C ILE A 107 -5.59 -6.85 -0.61
N THR A 108 -6.43 -6.54 0.37
CA THR A 108 -6.58 -7.31 1.61
C THR A 108 -8.05 -7.59 1.90
N ALA A 109 -8.32 -8.66 2.64
CA ALA A 109 -9.65 -8.92 3.17
C ALA A 109 -9.98 -7.92 4.30
N LYS A 110 -11.23 -7.48 4.39
CA LYS A 110 -11.72 -6.66 5.52
C LYS A 110 -11.88 -7.45 6.81
#